data_AF-A0A7J3J505-F1
#
_entry.id   AF-A0A7J3J505-F1
#
_cell.length_a   1.000
_cell.length_b   1.000
_cell.length_c   1.000
_cell.angle_alpha   90.00
_cell.angle_beta   90.00
_cell.angle_gamma   90.00
#
_symmetry.space_group_name_H-M   'P 1'
#
loop_
_entity.id
_entity.type
_entity.pdbx_description
1 polymer ?
#
loop_
_entity_poly.entity_id
_entity_poly.type
_entity_poly.pdbx_seq_one_letter_code
_entity_poly.pdbx_strand_id
1 'polypeptide(L)'
;MAGYVGKILRVDLTNQEAKTESMSQDLREKYIGGSSLAAKIIYDEMPIDVNPFDPEALLIFATGPLTGTAVPSSGRISVCARSPIGIWGESHAGGLFGQQLKKAGFDLIVIKGRAKKPTYLSIKDGKVDFKDASHIWGKDVYETYDAIKRELKDNTVQIGAIGPAGEKMVHYASIIFGIGKAGRSGMGAIMGSKNLKAVAVKGTGKIPVANENKLLEFAKEVQMQLAKSPAAQGLRKYGTGGGMESYYHMGNIPIRNHRDGVWSEEKVEKISGVKISQTILEKVTPCCNCVIGCKRTIHIKEGKYACLRADSPEFETLCMLGSNLLNDDLSLLAKLNDLCNRFGMDTISVGAVLAFAIEAYERGIITKEDTGMELAWGPTENLVKLVELIAKREGLGDLLAKGVREAAKHLNRGCEEFAVHVKGLEVAAHNPRAFFGHALSYATMNRGGCHLAWPHNPDRGRLVPEIGITMQGDRFQSKGKAITVK
;
A
#
# COMPACT_ATOMS: atom_id res chain seq x y z
N MET A 1 5.08 24.46 18.23
CA MET A 1 3.98 23.48 18.42
C MET A 1 4.59 22.11 18.66
N ALA A 2 4.20 21.42 19.73
CA ALA A 2 4.72 20.08 20.03
C ALA A 2 4.16 19.02 19.07
N GLY A 3 4.73 17.81 19.08
CA GLY A 3 4.43 16.72 18.14
C GLY A 3 5.20 16.82 16.83
N TYR A 4 5.69 18.01 16.46
CA TYR A 4 6.47 18.25 15.25
C TYR A 4 7.94 18.42 15.55
N VAL A 5 8.80 17.95 14.65
CA VAL A 5 10.19 18.39 14.66
C VAL A 5 10.31 19.83 14.13
N GLY A 6 9.38 20.23 13.26
CA GLY A 6 9.26 21.53 12.64
C GLY A 6 10.11 21.70 11.38
N LYS A 7 10.57 20.62 10.75
CA LYS A 7 11.54 20.67 9.65
C LYS A 7 11.11 19.82 8.45
N ILE A 8 11.28 20.38 7.25
CA ILE A 8 11.08 19.73 5.96
C ILE A 8 12.45 19.54 5.31
N LEU A 9 12.76 18.32 4.88
CA LEU A 9 13.94 18.05 4.06
C LEU A 9 13.57 18.22 2.58
N ARG A 10 14.13 19.23 1.92
CA ARG A 10 14.02 19.43 0.47
C ARG A 10 15.21 18.75 -0.22
N VAL A 11 14.92 17.86 -1.17
CA VAL A 11 15.93 17.12 -1.93
C VAL A 11 15.77 17.40 -3.41
N ASP A 12 16.85 17.86 -4.05
CA ASP A 12 16.99 17.95 -5.49
C ASP A 12 17.94 16.86 -5.98
N LEU A 13 17.39 15.83 -6.63
CA LEU A 13 18.18 14.70 -7.13
C LEU A 13 19.02 15.05 -8.36
N THR A 14 18.63 16.07 -9.13
CA THR A 14 19.36 16.51 -10.32
C THR A 14 20.68 17.16 -9.91
N ASN A 15 20.61 18.05 -8.92
CA ASN A 15 21.76 18.78 -8.40
C ASN A 15 22.46 18.09 -7.22
N GLN A 16 21.90 16.98 -6.72
CA GLN A 16 22.32 16.30 -5.49
C GLN A 16 22.41 17.25 -4.30
N GLU A 17 21.39 18.08 -4.14
CA GLU A 17 21.31 19.06 -3.07
C GLU A 17 20.25 18.66 -2.03
N ALA A 18 20.59 18.82 -0.76
CA ALA A 18 19.68 18.61 0.36
C ALA A 18 19.65 19.87 1.23
N LYS A 19 18.46 20.45 1.41
CA LYS A 19 18.24 21.65 2.21
C LYS A 19 17.20 21.40 3.29
N THR A 20 17.44 21.94 4.48
CA THR A 20 16.46 21.92 5.56
C THR A 20 15.67 23.21 5.53
N GLU A 21 14.35 23.10 5.51
CA GLU A 21 13.41 24.22 5.59
C GLU A 21 12.63 24.13 6.91
N SER A 22 12.46 25.28 7.57
CA SER A 22 11.60 25.38 8.75
C SER A 22 10.14 25.38 8.33
N MET A 23 9.35 24.49 8.90
CA MET A 23 7.90 24.45 8.68
C MET A 23 7.25 25.63 9.40
N SER A 24 6.41 26.40 8.70
CA SER A 24 5.68 27.51 9.30
C SER A 24 4.64 27.02 10.33
N GLN A 25 4.22 27.91 11.24
CA GLN A 25 3.15 27.61 12.17
C GLN A 25 1.80 27.43 11.46
N ASP A 26 1.52 28.27 10.46
CA ASP A 26 0.30 28.22 9.65
C ASP A 26 0.10 26.86 8.99
N LEU A 27 1.18 26.30 8.41
CA LEU A 27 1.13 24.98 7.78
C LEU A 27 0.79 23.87 8.80
N ARG A 28 1.37 23.93 10.00
CA ARG A 28 1.09 22.96 11.07
C ARG A 28 -0.35 23.05 11.58
N GLU A 29 -0.89 24.25 11.71
CA GLU A 29 -2.23 24.48 12.26
C GLU A 29 -3.33 24.12 11.27
N LYS A 30 -3.20 24.54 10.01
CA LYS A 30 -4.24 24.33 8.99
C LYS A 30 -4.23 22.92 8.41
N TYR A 31 -3.05 22.34 8.19
CA TYR A 31 -2.92 21.07 7.46
C TYR A 31 -2.51 19.91 8.35
N ILE A 32 -2.17 20.16 9.62
CA ILE A 32 -1.77 19.15 10.61
C ILE A 32 -0.47 18.45 10.17
N GLY A 33 -0.55 17.47 9.29
CA GLY A 33 0.61 16.75 8.77
C GLY A 33 0.20 15.65 7.81
N GLY A 34 1.09 14.69 7.57
CA GLY A 34 0.81 13.54 6.70
C GLY A 34 0.40 13.99 5.30
N SER A 35 -0.62 13.32 4.73
CA SER A 35 -1.06 13.57 3.36
C SER A 35 -1.70 14.94 3.14
N SER A 36 -2.32 15.54 4.16
CA SER A 36 -2.90 16.89 4.04
C SER A 36 -1.83 17.96 3.80
N LEU A 37 -0.73 17.92 4.58
CA LEU A 37 0.39 18.84 4.36
C LEU A 37 1.12 18.55 3.05
N ALA A 38 1.28 17.27 2.68
CA ALA A 38 1.84 16.91 1.38
C ALA A 38 0.97 17.42 0.21
N ALA A 39 -0.36 17.37 0.35
CA ALA A 39 -1.29 17.87 -0.65
C ALA A 39 -1.16 19.38 -0.82
N LYS A 40 -1.01 20.14 0.28
CA LYS A 40 -0.78 21.59 0.21
C LYS A 40 0.51 21.93 -0.54
N ILE A 41 1.62 21.26 -0.20
CA ILE A 41 2.92 21.47 -0.88
C ILE A 41 2.81 21.16 -2.37
N ILE A 42 2.18 20.03 -2.74
CA ILE A 42 1.97 19.67 -4.14
C ILE A 42 1.08 20.69 -4.86
N TYR A 43 0.00 21.16 -4.22
CA TYR A 43 -0.90 22.15 -4.79
C TYR A 43 -0.20 23.49 -5.07
N ASP A 44 0.68 23.93 -4.18
CA ASP A 44 1.37 25.21 -4.30
C ASP A 44 2.54 25.17 -5.29
N GLU A 45 3.30 24.07 -5.30
CA GLU A 45 4.63 24.03 -5.91
C GLU A 45 4.69 23.22 -7.21
N MET A 46 3.75 22.29 -7.42
CA MET A 46 3.82 21.37 -8.56
C MET A 46 2.96 21.89 -9.72
N PRO A 47 3.51 22.06 -10.95
CA PRO A 47 2.73 22.55 -12.08
C PRO A 47 1.51 21.67 -12.39
N ILE A 48 0.39 22.29 -12.76
CA ILE A 48 -0.86 21.55 -12.98
C ILE A 48 -0.76 20.55 -14.13
N ASP A 49 0.04 20.82 -15.17
CA ASP A 49 0.16 19.96 -16.36
C ASP A 49 1.39 19.05 -16.33
N VAL A 50 2.13 19.00 -15.21
CA VAL A 50 3.36 18.17 -15.12
C VAL A 50 3.04 16.68 -15.31
N ASN A 51 3.85 15.98 -16.11
CA ASN A 51 3.73 14.52 -16.17
C ASN A 51 4.21 13.93 -14.84
N PRO A 52 3.52 12.93 -14.26
CA PRO A 52 3.94 12.30 -13.00
C PRO A 52 5.40 11.79 -12.98
N PHE A 53 5.96 11.44 -14.15
CA PHE A 53 7.33 10.92 -14.27
C PHE A 53 8.38 11.99 -14.56
N ASP A 54 8.00 13.25 -14.72
CA ASP A 54 8.94 14.33 -14.98
C ASP A 54 9.81 14.64 -13.75
N PRO A 55 11.03 15.19 -13.95
CA PRO A 55 11.86 15.67 -12.86
C PRO A 55 11.15 16.67 -11.94
N GLU A 56 10.30 17.54 -12.48
CA GLU A 56 9.57 18.56 -11.72
C GLU A 56 8.42 18.01 -10.87
N ALA A 57 7.91 16.80 -11.15
CA ALA A 57 6.88 16.19 -10.32
C ALA A 57 7.41 15.89 -8.92
N LEU A 58 6.64 16.19 -7.88
CA LEU A 58 7.08 16.00 -6.50
C LEU A 58 6.75 14.59 -5.99
N LEU A 59 7.67 14.02 -5.21
CA LEU A 59 7.44 12.84 -4.37
C LEU A 59 7.68 13.21 -2.91
N ILE A 60 6.66 13.05 -2.07
CA ILE A 60 6.69 13.51 -0.68
C ILE A 60 6.51 12.34 0.29
N PHE A 61 7.44 12.19 1.23
CA PHE A 61 7.30 11.31 2.39
C PHE A 61 6.88 12.19 3.57
N ALA A 62 5.74 11.91 4.21
CA ALA A 62 5.16 12.78 5.23
C ALA A 62 4.71 12.01 6.48
N THR A 63 5.13 12.51 7.64
CA THR A 63 4.70 12.05 8.97
C THR A 63 3.61 12.93 9.56
N GLY A 64 2.89 12.44 10.56
CA GLY A 64 1.95 13.23 11.35
C GLY A 64 2.54 13.69 12.69
N PRO A 65 1.87 14.60 13.42
CA PRO A 65 2.32 15.05 14.75
C PRO A 65 2.45 13.92 15.77
N LEU A 66 1.61 12.89 15.66
CA LEU A 66 1.63 11.76 16.59
C LEU A 66 2.70 10.73 16.23
N THR A 67 3.24 10.76 15.00
CA THR A 67 4.11 9.71 14.51
C THR A 67 5.33 9.52 15.41
N GLY A 68 5.54 8.31 15.93
CA GLY A 68 6.68 7.96 16.78
C GLY A 68 6.57 8.37 18.25
N THR A 69 5.49 9.03 18.66
CA THR A 69 5.17 9.35 20.07
C THR A 69 4.60 8.12 20.81
N ALA A 70 4.32 8.24 22.12
CA ALA A 70 3.73 7.17 22.91
C ALA A 70 2.29 6.78 22.52
N VAL A 71 1.62 7.55 21.64
CA VAL A 71 0.27 7.22 21.18
C VAL A 71 0.26 5.84 20.50
N PRO A 72 -0.67 4.94 20.87
CA PRO A 72 -0.76 3.62 20.26
C PRO A 72 -0.92 3.68 18.73
N SER A 73 -0.22 2.79 18.02
CA SER A 73 -0.29 2.66 16.55
C SER A 73 0.20 3.88 15.76
N SER A 74 1.03 4.73 16.36
CA SER A 74 1.58 5.94 15.74
C SER A 74 2.81 5.71 14.82
N GLY A 75 2.98 4.51 14.25
CA GLY A 75 4.10 4.17 13.37
C GLY A 75 3.92 4.52 11.88
N ARG A 76 3.02 5.46 11.55
CA ARG A 76 2.58 5.67 10.16
C ARG A 76 3.46 6.67 9.39
N ILE A 77 3.62 6.40 8.10
CA ILE A 77 4.18 7.29 7.08
C ILE A 77 3.21 7.34 5.89
N SER A 78 3.08 8.52 5.28
CA SER A 78 2.33 8.72 4.04
C SER A 78 3.33 9.03 2.92
N VAL A 79 3.13 8.47 1.74
CA VAL A 79 3.85 8.85 0.52
C VAL A 79 2.85 9.40 -0.47
N CYS A 80 3.13 10.59 -0.99
CA CYS A 80 2.21 11.37 -1.81
C CYS A 80 2.90 11.91 -3.05
N ALA A 81 2.19 11.90 -4.18
CA ALA A 81 2.61 12.47 -5.45
C ALA A 81 1.38 12.62 -6.38
N ARG A 82 1.57 13.14 -7.59
CA ARG A 82 0.62 12.83 -8.67
C ARG A 82 0.80 11.36 -9.07
N SER A 83 -0.28 10.60 -9.04
CA SER A 83 -0.28 9.19 -9.41
C SER A 83 -0.03 9.03 -10.93
N PRO A 84 0.59 7.94 -11.41
CA PRO A 84 0.73 7.66 -12.84
C PRO A 84 -0.58 7.69 -13.63
N ILE A 85 -1.73 7.47 -12.97
CA ILE A 85 -3.06 7.57 -13.58
C ILE A 85 -3.58 9.01 -13.74
N GLY A 86 -2.79 10.02 -13.36
CA GLY A 86 -3.04 11.45 -13.64
C GLY A 86 -3.77 12.23 -12.53
N ILE A 87 -4.08 11.60 -11.39
CA ILE A 87 -4.81 12.22 -10.27
C ILE A 87 -3.97 12.28 -9.00
N TRP A 88 -4.52 12.83 -7.91
CA TRP A 88 -3.90 12.76 -6.58
C TRP A 88 -3.59 11.31 -6.17
N GLY A 89 -2.36 11.06 -5.75
CA GLY A 89 -1.90 9.79 -5.24
C GLY A 89 -1.41 9.92 -3.80
N GLU A 90 -1.94 9.08 -2.92
CA GLU A 90 -1.43 8.91 -1.56
C GLU A 90 -1.44 7.43 -1.17
N SER A 91 -0.45 7.04 -0.39
CA SER A 91 -0.28 5.66 0.07
C SER A 91 0.31 5.64 1.47
N HIS A 92 -0.18 4.76 2.35
CA HIS A 92 0.20 4.75 3.76
C HIS A 92 0.85 3.44 4.17
N ALA A 93 2.02 3.53 4.79
CA ALA A 93 2.72 2.39 5.35
C ALA A 93 2.81 2.47 6.88
N GLY A 94 2.88 1.30 7.52
CA GLY A 94 3.26 1.18 8.94
C GLY A 94 4.75 0.88 9.08
N GLY A 95 5.14 0.26 10.19
CA GLY A 95 6.53 -0.08 10.50
C GLY A 95 7.21 0.97 11.37
N LEU A 96 8.53 1.14 11.18
CA LEU A 96 9.38 2.02 11.99
C LEU A 96 9.91 3.24 11.22
N PHE A 97 9.75 3.28 9.88
CA PHE A 97 10.33 4.33 9.04
C PHE A 97 9.90 5.73 9.44
N GLY A 98 8.58 5.96 9.62
CA GLY A 98 8.06 7.26 10.01
C GLY A 98 8.62 7.76 11.35
N GLN A 99 8.78 6.87 12.34
CA GLN A 99 9.41 7.24 13.61
C GLN A 99 10.88 7.61 13.41
N GLN A 100 11.64 6.82 12.66
CA GLN A 100 13.05 7.10 12.41
C GLN A 100 13.26 8.40 11.65
N LEU A 101 12.35 8.75 10.73
CA LEU A 101 12.37 10.03 10.03
C LEU A 101 12.23 11.21 11.00
N LYS A 102 11.26 11.16 11.91
CA LYS A 102 11.13 12.21 12.94
C LYS A 102 12.36 12.27 13.83
N LYS A 103 12.86 11.12 14.29
CA LYS A 103 14.08 11.07 15.12
C LYS A 103 15.32 11.57 14.38
N ALA A 104 15.37 11.43 13.06
CA ALA A 104 16.44 11.94 12.21
C ALA A 104 16.33 13.45 11.97
N GLY A 105 15.29 14.11 12.48
CA GLY A 105 15.17 15.56 12.46
C GLY A 105 14.16 16.12 11.47
N PHE A 106 13.30 15.31 10.85
CA PHE A 106 12.39 15.76 9.79
C PHE A 106 10.96 15.27 9.96
N ASP A 107 9.98 16.12 9.66
CA ASP A 107 8.58 15.70 9.54
C ASP A 107 8.24 15.24 8.12
N LEU A 108 8.90 15.82 7.11
CA LEU A 108 8.69 15.57 5.69
C LEU A 108 10.01 15.46 4.93
N ILE A 109 10.00 14.68 3.84
CA ILE A 109 10.99 14.72 2.76
C ILE A 109 10.25 15.07 1.48
N VAL A 110 10.61 16.16 0.83
CA VAL A 110 10.08 16.57 -0.49
C VAL A 110 11.18 16.39 -1.52
N ILE A 111 10.94 15.52 -2.49
CA ILE A 111 11.91 15.13 -3.50
C ILE A 111 11.47 15.66 -4.86
N LYS A 112 12.38 16.38 -5.52
CA LYS A 112 12.28 16.80 -6.91
C LYS A 112 13.52 16.38 -7.71
N GLY A 113 13.50 16.61 -9.01
CA GLY A 113 14.59 16.28 -9.92
C GLY A 113 14.65 14.79 -10.25
N ARG A 114 15.71 14.41 -10.97
CA ARG A 114 16.04 13.03 -11.35
C ARG A 114 17.55 12.84 -11.25
N ALA A 115 17.98 11.80 -10.53
CA ALA A 115 19.40 11.50 -10.42
C ALA A 115 19.97 11.02 -11.78
N LYS A 116 21.21 11.41 -12.09
CA LYS A 116 21.88 11.01 -13.36
C LYS A 116 22.11 9.49 -13.48
N LYS A 117 22.18 8.80 -12.34
CA LYS A 117 22.37 7.35 -12.23
C LYS A 117 21.56 6.83 -11.03
N PRO A 118 21.27 5.52 -10.95
CA PRO A 118 20.65 4.93 -9.77
C PRO A 118 21.31 5.43 -8.48
N THR A 119 20.48 6.00 -7.60
CA THR A 119 20.92 6.63 -6.35
C THR A 119 20.04 6.16 -5.20
N TYR A 120 20.59 6.08 -3.98
CA TYR A 120 19.79 6.02 -2.76
C TYR A 120 20.19 7.14 -1.80
N LEU A 121 19.24 7.61 -0.99
CA LEU A 121 19.49 8.61 0.04
C LEU A 121 19.79 7.93 1.37
N SER A 122 20.87 8.30 2.04
CA SER A 122 21.15 7.91 3.42
C SER A 122 20.99 9.12 4.34
N ILE A 123 20.05 9.04 5.27
CA ILE A 123 19.69 10.13 6.18
C ILE A 123 19.99 9.69 7.61
N LYS A 124 20.92 10.39 8.27
CA LYS A 124 21.30 10.13 9.66
C LYS A 124 21.39 11.44 10.43
N ASP A 125 20.47 11.63 11.39
CA ASP A 125 20.47 12.77 12.33
C ASP A 125 20.71 14.13 11.63
N GLY A 126 19.92 14.42 10.61
CA GLY A 126 19.97 15.67 9.84
C GLY A 126 20.97 15.67 8.67
N LYS A 127 21.95 14.76 8.66
CA LYS A 127 22.90 14.61 7.55
C LYS A 127 22.28 13.76 6.44
N VAL A 128 22.45 14.20 5.18
CA VAL A 128 21.97 13.52 3.98
C VAL A 128 23.13 13.24 3.06
N ASP A 129 23.33 11.97 2.71
CA ASP A 129 24.31 11.52 1.72
C ASP A 129 23.60 10.93 0.50
N PHE A 130 23.99 11.35 -0.70
CA PHE A 130 23.57 10.75 -1.97
C PHE A 130 24.53 9.61 -2.31
N LYS A 131 24.03 8.38 -2.36
CA LYS A 131 24.85 7.18 -2.52
C LYS A 131 24.55 6.51 -3.86
N ASP A 132 25.60 5.97 -4.49
CA ASP A 132 25.43 5.20 -5.72
C ASP A 132 24.62 3.92 -5.45
N ALA A 133 23.58 3.68 -6.25
CA ALA A 133 22.74 2.50 -6.16
C ALA A 133 22.84 1.62 -7.41
N SER A 134 23.84 1.83 -8.28
CA SER A 134 23.97 1.11 -9.55
C SER A 134 24.14 -0.40 -9.32
N HIS A 135 24.85 -0.76 -8.25
CA HIS A 135 25.12 -2.14 -7.84
C HIS A 135 23.91 -2.87 -7.20
N ILE A 136 22.84 -2.16 -6.89
CA ILE A 136 21.57 -2.69 -6.33
C ILE A 136 20.36 -2.42 -7.24
N TRP A 137 20.54 -1.69 -8.34
CA TRP A 137 19.52 -1.55 -9.37
C TRP A 137 19.27 -2.91 -10.04
N GLY A 138 18.01 -3.28 -10.23
CA GLY A 138 17.58 -4.61 -10.70
C GLY A 138 17.40 -5.64 -9.59
N LYS A 139 17.89 -5.40 -8.37
CA LYS A 139 17.69 -6.32 -7.23
C LYS A 139 16.31 -6.17 -6.63
N ASP A 140 15.81 -7.26 -6.05
CA ASP A 140 14.56 -7.23 -5.33
C ASP A 140 14.64 -6.37 -4.04
N VAL A 141 13.48 -6.07 -3.46
CA VAL A 141 13.39 -5.20 -2.27
C VAL A 141 14.17 -5.76 -1.07
N TYR A 142 14.16 -7.07 -0.85
CA TYR A 142 14.82 -7.69 0.30
C TYR A 142 16.33 -7.73 0.12
N GLU A 143 16.80 -8.08 -1.08
CA GLU A 143 18.21 -7.99 -1.46
C GLU A 143 18.73 -6.55 -1.36
N THR A 144 17.90 -5.57 -1.72
CA THR A 144 18.20 -4.14 -1.58
C THR A 144 18.37 -3.76 -0.11
N TYR A 145 17.49 -4.22 0.78
CA TYR A 145 17.64 -3.97 2.22
C TYR A 145 18.94 -4.53 2.78
N ASP A 146 19.26 -5.78 2.43
CA ASP A 146 20.46 -6.44 2.94
C ASP A 146 21.73 -5.78 2.43
N ALA A 147 21.75 -5.37 1.15
CA ALA A 147 22.88 -4.65 0.57
C ALA A 147 23.12 -3.30 1.27
N ILE A 148 22.07 -2.48 1.44
CA ILE A 148 22.18 -1.16 2.09
C ILE A 148 22.59 -1.31 3.56
N LYS A 149 22.00 -2.24 4.31
CA LYS A 149 22.39 -2.48 5.72
C LYS A 149 23.85 -2.89 5.84
N ARG A 150 24.34 -3.74 4.94
CA ARG A 150 25.74 -4.17 4.90
C ARG A 150 26.68 -3.03 4.55
N GLU A 151 26.34 -2.23 3.53
CA GLU A 151 27.12 -1.07 3.10
C GLU A 151 27.24 -0.02 4.22
N LEU A 152 26.12 0.29 4.88
CA LEU A 152 26.08 1.24 6.00
C LEU A 152 26.58 0.66 7.32
N LYS A 153 26.81 -0.66 7.39
CA LYS A 153 27.18 -1.42 8.60
C LYS A 153 26.22 -1.16 9.77
N ASP A 154 24.92 -1.04 9.47
CA ASP A 154 23.87 -0.74 10.45
C ASP A 154 22.60 -1.53 10.13
N ASN A 155 22.33 -2.58 10.92
CA ASN A 155 21.13 -3.41 10.78
C ASN A 155 19.85 -2.73 11.31
N THR A 156 19.97 -1.59 11.98
CA THR A 156 18.85 -0.87 12.61
C THR A 156 18.29 0.26 11.74
N VAL A 157 18.97 0.61 10.64
CA VAL A 157 18.48 1.57 9.65
C VAL A 157 17.14 1.11 9.07
N GLN A 158 16.22 2.05 8.88
CA GLN A 158 14.92 1.78 8.27
C GLN A 158 14.94 2.25 6.84
N ILE A 159 14.47 1.41 5.92
CA ILE A 159 14.62 1.64 4.49
C ILE A 159 13.25 1.62 3.84
N GLY A 160 12.97 2.63 3.03
CA GLY A 160 11.92 2.63 2.02
C GLY A 160 12.54 2.35 0.66
N ALA A 161 12.20 1.24 0.00
CA ALA A 161 12.81 0.86 -1.27
C ALA A 161 11.78 0.45 -2.33
N ILE A 162 12.17 0.61 -3.59
CA ILE A 162 11.48 0.04 -4.75
C ILE A 162 12.16 -1.23 -5.21
N GLY A 163 11.39 -2.17 -5.76
CA GLY A 163 11.93 -3.31 -6.52
C GLY A 163 11.95 -3.02 -8.03
N PRO A 164 12.23 -4.04 -8.85
CA PRO A 164 12.25 -3.94 -10.31
C PRO A 164 11.01 -3.28 -10.93
N ALA A 165 9.83 -3.47 -10.36
CA ALA A 165 8.61 -2.86 -10.90
C ALA A 165 8.63 -1.33 -10.80
N GLY A 166 9.19 -0.78 -9.71
CA GLY A 166 9.37 0.67 -9.58
C GLY A 166 10.42 1.20 -10.56
N GLU A 167 11.55 0.49 -10.70
CA GLU A 167 12.63 0.83 -11.65
C GLU A 167 12.14 0.86 -13.10
N LYS A 168 11.22 -0.05 -13.44
CA LYS A 168 10.55 -0.12 -14.73
C LYS A 168 9.29 0.75 -14.81
N MET A 169 8.97 1.53 -13.78
CA MET A 169 7.82 2.43 -13.74
C MET A 169 6.46 1.73 -13.99
N VAL A 170 6.25 0.52 -13.47
CA VAL A 170 4.92 -0.14 -13.45
C VAL A 170 3.94 0.77 -12.70
N HIS A 171 2.79 1.14 -13.29
CA HIS A 171 1.92 2.22 -12.79
C HIS A 171 1.37 2.00 -11.39
N TYR A 172 1.38 0.75 -10.91
CA TYR A 172 0.98 0.34 -9.57
C TYR A 172 2.15 -0.25 -8.78
N ALA A 173 3.37 0.24 -9.04
CA ALA A 173 4.55 -0.07 -8.23
C ALA A 173 4.47 0.60 -6.84
N SER A 174 4.95 -0.13 -5.86
CA SER A 174 4.92 0.18 -4.43
C SER A 174 6.27 0.68 -3.93
N ILE A 175 6.26 1.40 -2.80
CA ILE A 175 7.44 1.56 -1.96
C ILE A 175 7.25 0.68 -0.72
N ILE A 176 8.21 -0.19 -0.45
CA ILE A 176 8.16 -1.13 0.67
C ILE A 176 8.97 -0.54 1.84
N PHE A 177 8.48 -0.71 3.06
CA PHE A 177 9.07 -0.20 4.31
C PHE A 177 9.18 -1.32 5.36
N GLY A 178 10.08 -2.29 5.13
CA GLY A 178 10.12 -3.52 5.93
C GLY A 178 8.75 -4.20 5.93
N ILE A 179 8.10 -4.28 7.09
CA ILE A 179 6.76 -4.88 7.23
C ILE A 179 5.62 -4.02 6.65
N GLY A 180 5.84 -2.73 6.40
CA GLY A 180 4.88 -1.78 5.83
C GLY A 180 4.97 -1.67 4.31
N LYS A 181 3.86 -1.32 3.64
CA LYS A 181 3.80 -1.11 2.19
C LYS A 181 3.03 0.16 1.88
N ALA A 182 3.65 1.09 1.15
CA ALA A 182 2.96 2.14 0.43
C ALA A 182 2.58 1.55 -0.94
N GLY A 183 1.49 0.77 -0.95
CA GLY A 183 1.12 -0.11 -2.06
C GLY A 183 0.50 0.64 -3.24
N ARG A 184 -0.62 1.32 -3.00
CA ARG A 184 -1.47 1.84 -4.07
C ARG A 184 -0.99 3.19 -4.60
N SER A 185 -1.53 3.56 -5.77
CA SER A 185 -1.32 4.86 -6.45
C SER A 185 0.07 5.06 -7.09
N GLY A 186 0.86 3.99 -7.26
CA GLY A 186 2.05 4.03 -8.12
C GLY A 186 3.25 4.81 -7.56
N MET A 187 3.33 5.03 -6.25
CA MET A 187 4.42 5.80 -5.65
C MET A 187 5.81 5.21 -5.95
N GLY A 188 5.91 3.89 -6.11
CA GLY A 188 7.15 3.23 -6.50
C GLY A 188 7.60 3.56 -7.93
N ALA A 189 6.66 3.78 -8.86
CA ALA A 189 6.99 4.19 -10.22
C ALA A 189 7.48 5.64 -10.27
N ILE A 190 6.85 6.52 -9.49
CA ILE A 190 7.32 7.91 -9.35
C ILE A 190 8.74 7.92 -8.79
N MET A 191 9.01 7.14 -7.74
CA MET A 191 10.34 7.00 -7.15
C MET A 191 11.37 6.45 -8.15
N GLY A 192 11.02 5.42 -8.91
CA GLY A 192 11.89 4.86 -9.96
C GLY A 192 12.15 5.80 -11.13
N SER A 193 11.14 6.58 -11.56
CA SER A 193 11.30 7.60 -12.62
C SER A 193 12.33 8.68 -12.27
N LYS A 194 12.66 8.83 -10.99
CA LYS A 194 13.68 9.75 -10.48
C LYS A 194 15.06 9.12 -10.32
N ASN A 195 15.23 7.87 -10.74
CA ASN A 195 16.41 7.03 -10.49
C ASN A 195 16.73 6.88 -8.99
N LEU A 196 15.72 6.96 -8.13
CA LEU A 196 15.87 6.82 -6.69
C LEU A 196 15.51 5.39 -6.27
N LYS A 197 16.49 4.57 -5.90
CA LYS A 197 16.29 3.16 -5.50
C LYS A 197 15.72 3.02 -4.09
N ALA A 198 16.21 3.84 -3.16
CA ALA A 198 15.81 3.75 -1.76
C ALA A 198 16.02 5.06 -1.00
N VAL A 199 15.34 5.19 0.13
CA VAL A 199 15.62 6.15 1.20
C VAL A 199 15.90 5.35 2.47
N ALA A 200 17.10 5.46 3.01
CA ALA A 200 17.54 4.82 4.24
C ALA A 200 17.63 5.87 5.35
N VAL A 201 17.00 5.62 6.49
CA VAL A 201 16.86 6.59 7.57
C VAL A 201 17.23 5.98 8.91
N LYS A 202 18.06 6.70 9.66
CA LYS A 202 18.39 6.44 11.06
C LYS A 202 18.29 7.72 11.87
N GLY A 203 17.55 7.67 12.96
CA GLY A 203 17.36 8.81 13.85
C GLY A 203 17.56 8.46 15.31
N THR A 204 18.24 9.34 16.04
CA THR A 204 18.51 9.22 17.48
C THR A 204 17.85 10.32 18.31
N GLY A 205 17.31 11.36 17.66
CA GLY A 205 16.64 12.47 18.31
C GLY A 205 15.37 12.11 19.08
N LYS A 206 14.89 13.07 19.86
CA LYS A 206 13.62 13.00 20.60
C LYS A 206 12.53 13.76 19.84
N ILE A 207 11.32 13.22 19.88
CA ILE A 207 10.13 13.88 19.31
C ILE A 207 9.53 14.76 20.42
N PRO A 208 9.38 16.08 20.23
CA PRO A 208 8.90 16.95 21.28
C PRO A 208 7.42 16.66 21.58
N VAL A 209 7.06 16.63 22.86
CA VAL A 209 5.68 16.42 23.34
C VAL A 209 5.36 17.55 24.32
N ALA A 210 4.16 18.13 24.24
CA ALA A 210 3.79 19.30 25.05
C ALA A 210 3.69 18.95 26.54
N ASN A 211 3.14 17.78 26.86
CA ASN A 211 3.05 17.25 28.21
C ASN A 211 3.24 15.73 28.18
N GLU A 212 4.45 15.28 28.53
CA GLU A 212 4.83 13.87 28.45
C GLU A 212 4.04 13.00 29.43
N ASN A 213 3.85 13.45 30.67
CA ASN A 213 3.12 12.70 31.70
C ASN A 213 1.65 12.46 31.29
N LYS A 214 0.95 13.51 30.84
CA LYS A 214 -0.44 13.37 30.36
C LYS A 214 -0.55 12.47 29.14
N LEU A 215 0.43 12.54 28.22
CA LEU A 215 0.43 11.68 27.04
C LEU A 215 0.61 10.21 27.43
N LEU A 216 1.49 9.91 28.38
CA LEU A 216 1.74 8.55 28.84
C LEU A 216 0.53 7.97 29.59
N GLU A 217 -0.13 8.78 30.42
CA GLU A 217 -1.38 8.39 31.10
C GLU A 217 -2.47 8.04 30.09
N PHE A 218 -2.73 8.94 29.12
CA PHE A 218 -3.69 8.72 28.05
C PHE A 218 -3.33 7.49 27.21
N ALA A 219 -2.05 7.33 26.83
CA ALA A 219 -1.61 6.18 26.05
C ALA A 219 -1.86 4.86 26.81
N LYS A 220 -1.61 4.83 28.11
CA LYS A 220 -1.88 3.64 28.95
C LYS A 220 -3.37 3.31 28.97
N GLU A 221 -4.23 4.31 29.12
CA GLU A 221 -5.69 4.13 29.08
C GLU A 221 -6.13 3.51 27.74
N VAL A 222 -5.75 4.13 26.62
CA VAL A 222 -6.09 3.67 25.27
C VAL A 222 -5.54 2.26 25.02
N GLN A 223 -4.34 1.94 25.48
CA GLN A 223 -3.78 0.59 25.37
C GLN A 223 -4.63 -0.45 26.09
N MET A 224 -5.11 -0.14 27.31
CA MET A 224 -6.00 -1.04 28.06
C MET A 224 -7.34 -1.25 27.34
N GLN A 225 -7.92 -0.18 26.77
CA GLN A 225 -9.14 -0.28 25.97
C GLN A 225 -8.93 -1.14 24.72
N LEU A 226 -7.84 -0.90 23.97
CA LEU A 226 -7.49 -1.69 22.79
C LEU A 226 -7.25 -3.16 23.13
N ALA A 227 -6.57 -3.47 24.24
CA ALA A 227 -6.32 -4.85 24.66
C ALA A 227 -7.63 -5.63 24.95
N LYS A 228 -8.66 -4.93 25.45
CA LYS A 228 -9.99 -5.50 25.73
C LYS A 228 -10.92 -5.53 24.51
N SER A 229 -10.58 -4.82 23.42
CA SER A 229 -11.42 -4.74 22.23
C SER A 229 -11.45 -6.06 21.46
N PRO A 230 -12.65 -6.65 21.22
CA PRO A 230 -12.77 -7.86 20.41
C PRO A 230 -12.19 -7.69 18.99
N ALA A 231 -12.33 -6.49 18.40
CA ALA A 231 -11.79 -6.19 17.08
C ALA A 231 -10.25 -6.24 17.07
N ALA A 232 -9.60 -5.67 18.09
CA ALA A 232 -8.15 -5.73 18.23
C ALA A 232 -7.65 -7.16 18.50
N GLN A 233 -8.36 -7.93 19.33
CA GLN A 233 -8.03 -9.33 19.59
C GLN A 233 -8.17 -10.20 18.33
N GLY A 234 -9.22 -9.99 17.53
CA GLY A 234 -9.40 -10.64 16.24
C GLY A 234 -8.26 -10.30 15.27
N LEU A 235 -7.86 -9.03 15.19
CA LEU A 235 -6.71 -8.61 14.37
C LEU A 235 -5.39 -9.24 14.82
N ARG A 236 -5.17 -9.32 16.14
CA ARG A 236 -4.00 -9.98 16.72
C ARG A 236 -3.96 -11.46 16.39
N LYS A 237 -5.10 -12.15 16.48
CA LYS A 237 -5.18 -13.61 16.30
C LYS A 237 -5.18 -14.02 14.83
N TYR A 238 -5.97 -13.37 13.99
CA TYR A 238 -6.20 -13.77 12.59
C TYR A 238 -6.06 -12.65 11.54
N GLY A 239 -5.86 -11.40 11.98
CA GLY A 239 -6.07 -10.18 11.21
C GLY A 239 -5.37 -10.10 9.87
N THR A 240 -5.51 -9.06 9.07
CA THR A 240 -6.81 -8.61 8.57
C THR A 240 -7.61 -9.74 7.88
N GLY A 241 -6.97 -10.84 7.47
CA GLY A 241 -7.59 -11.99 6.78
C GLY A 241 -8.64 -12.75 7.59
N GLY A 242 -8.70 -12.56 8.91
CA GLY A 242 -9.77 -13.12 9.75
C GLY A 242 -11.19 -12.61 9.41
N GLY A 243 -11.31 -11.58 8.57
CA GLY A 243 -12.61 -11.12 8.06
C GLY A 243 -13.14 -11.87 6.83
N MET A 244 -12.35 -12.75 6.20
CA MET A 244 -12.67 -13.37 4.90
C MET A 244 -14.06 -14.02 4.86
N GLU A 245 -14.33 -14.97 5.74
CA GLU A 245 -15.59 -15.72 5.81
C GLU A 245 -16.78 -14.76 6.08
N SER A 246 -16.65 -13.89 7.08
CA SER A 246 -17.66 -12.87 7.41
C SER A 246 -18.00 -11.97 6.23
N TYR A 247 -17.01 -11.51 5.47
CA TYR A 247 -17.22 -10.69 4.28
C TYR A 247 -17.80 -11.48 3.12
N TYR A 248 -17.46 -12.76 2.99
CA TYR A 248 -18.07 -13.62 1.98
C TYR A 248 -19.58 -13.80 2.20
N HIS A 249 -20.03 -14.13 3.42
CA HIS A 249 -21.47 -14.26 3.71
C HIS A 249 -22.23 -12.93 3.55
N MET A 250 -21.54 -11.79 3.70
CA MET A 250 -22.12 -10.48 3.39
C MET A 250 -22.17 -10.17 1.89
N GLY A 251 -21.58 -11.00 1.02
CA GLY A 251 -21.42 -10.73 -0.42
C GLY A 251 -20.38 -9.64 -0.73
N ASN A 252 -19.50 -9.33 0.23
CA ASN A 252 -18.60 -8.18 0.18
C ASN A 252 -17.20 -8.49 -0.37
N ILE A 253 -16.87 -9.74 -0.72
CA ILE A 253 -15.59 -10.06 -1.36
C ILE A 253 -15.75 -10.12 -2.89
N PRO A 254 -14.70 -9.82 -3.67
CA PRO A 254 -14.71 -10.00 -5.12
C PRO A 254 -14.56 -11.47 -5.50
N ILE A 255 -15.28 -11.88 -6.54
CA ILE A 255 -15.22 -13.24 -7.09
C ILE A 255 -15.16 -13.12 -8.61
N ARG A 256 -14.14 -13.74 -9.23
CA ARG A 256 -13.91 -13.78 -10.68
C ARG A 256 -14.02 -12.39 -11.34
N ASN A 257 -13.00 -11.55 -11.19
CA ASN A 257 -12.99 -10.15 -11.67
C ASN A 257 -14.21 -9.32 -11.25
N HIS A 258 -14.62 -9.43 -9.99
CA HIS A 258 -15.88 -8.85 -9.47
C HIS A 258 -17.15 -9.25 -10.24
N ARG A 259 -17.12 -10.26 -11.13
CA ARG A 259 -18.28 -10.66 -11.93
C ARG A 259 -19.35 -11.31 -11.06
N ASP A 260 -18.93 -12.27 -10.24
CA ASP A 260 -19.85 -13.14 -9.50
C ASP A 260 -20.13 -12.67 -8.08
N GLY A 261 -21.11 -13.31 -7.44
CA GLY A 261 -21.47 -13.11 -6.03
C GLY A 261 -21.31 -14.33 -5.13
N VAL A 262 -21.00 -15.51 -5.69
CA VAL A 262 -20.91 -16.79 -4.95
C VAL A 262 -19.73 -17.61 -5.48
N TRP A 263 -19.03 -18.33 -4.60
CA TRP A 263 -17.96 -19.26 -4.95
C TRP A 263 -18.14 -20.60 -4.24
N SER A 264 -17.51 -20.79 -3.09
CA SER A 264 -17.76 -21.90 -2.16
C SER A 264 -17.21 -21.51 -0.81
N GLU A 265 -17.95 -21.78 0.27
CA GLU A 265 -17.50 -21.51 1.65
C GLU A 265 -16.21 -22.25 1.96
N GLU A 266 -16.12 -23.54 1.61
CA GLU A 266 -14.93 -24.37 1.77
C GLU A 266 -13.70 -23.74 1.10
N LYS A 267 -13.88 -23.16 -0.09
CA LYS A 267 -12.79 -22.51 -0.83
C LYS A 267 -12.35 -21.20 -0.18
N VAL A 268 -13.29 -20.44 0.39
CA VAL A 268 -12.98 -19.21 1.14
C VAL A 268 -12.23 -19.53 2.42
N GLU A 269 -12.62 -20.59 3.15
CA GLU A 269 -11.95 -21.06 4.35
C GLU A 269 -10.48 -21.45 4.07
N LYS A 270 -10.20 -22.11 2.94
CA LYS A 270 -8.83 -22.50 2.54
C LYS A 270 -7.86 -21.32 2.42
N ILE A 271 -8.36 -20.12 2.13
CA ILE A 271 -7.54 -18.91 1.95
C ILE A 271 -7.79 -17.85 3.04
N SER A 272 -8.34 -18.24 4.19
CA SER A 272 -8.68 -17.30 5.25
C SER A 272 -7.51 -16.99 6.20
N GLY A 273 -7.60 -15.87 6.92
CA GLY A 273 -6.64 -15.56 7.98
C GLY A 273 -6.66 -16.57 9.14
N VAL A 274 -7.78 -17.26 9.34
CA VAL A 274 -7.89 -18.37 10.31
C VAL A 274 -7.04 -19.54 9.83
N LYS A 275 -7.17 -19.93 8.57
CA LYS A 275 -6.37 -21.01 7.98
C LYS A 275 -4.88 -20.71 8.01
N ILE A 276 -4.47 -19.48 7.70
CA ILE A 276 -3.08 -19.03 7.84
C ILE A 276 -2.58 -19.23 9.28
N SER A 277 -3.34 -18.73 10.27
CA SER A 277 -2.96 -18.85 11.68
C SER A 277 -2.86 -20.30 12.17
N GLN A 278 -3.63 -21.23 11.60
CA GLN A 278 -3.61 -22.65 11.96
C GLN A 278 -2.50 -23.45 11.27
N THR A 279 -1.94 -22.97 10.16
CA THR A 279 -1.07 -23.78 9.29
C THR A 279 0.32 -23.17 9.09
N ILE A 280 0.39 -22.05 8.38
CA ILE A 280 1.65 -21.49 7.86
C ILE A 280 2.14 -20.26 8.64
N LEU A 281 1.42 -19.80 9.67
CA LEU A 281 1.86 -18.68 10.50
C LEU A 281 3.15 -19.02 11.26
N GLU A 282 4.14 -18.16 11.12
CA GLU A 282 5.41 -18.29 11.83
C GLU A 282 5.56 -17.25 12.94
N LYS A 283 5.25 -15.99 12.64
CA LYS A 283 5.48 -14.88 13.57
C LYS A 283 4.46 -13.77 13.42
N VAL A 284 4.13 -13.12 14.54
CA VAL A 284 3.37 -11.86 14.57
C VAL A 284 4.32 -10.71 14.92
N THR A 285 4.26 -9.62 14.16
CA THR A 285 5.12 -8.44 14.35
C THR A 285 4.27 -7.17 14.41
N PRO A 286 4.32 -6.37 15.48
CA PRO A 286 3.63 -5.09 15.52
C PRO A 286 4.37 -3.99 14.75
N CYS A 287 3.63 -2.99 14.28
CA CYS A 287 4.19 -1.70 13.89
C CYS A 287 4.71 -0.93 15.13
N CYS A 288 5.42 0.19 14.92
CA CYS A 288 5.85 1.07 16.00
C CYS A 288 4.70 1.40 16.97
N ASN A 289 4.96 1.21 18.27
CA ASN A 289 4.03 1.54 19.37
C ASN A 289 2.62 0.93 19.23
N CYS A 290 2.47 -0.16 18.47
CA CYS A 290 1.18 -0.81 18.24
C CYS A 290 0.99 -2.00 19.17
N VAL A 291 -0.07 -1.99 19.98
CA VAL A 291 -0.43 -3.10 20.89
C VAL A 291 -1.31 -4.17 20.24
N ILE A 292 -1.79 -3.92 19.02
CA ILE A 292 -2.66 -4.85 18.27
C ILE A 292 -1.84 -5.97 17.64
N GLY A 293 -0.76 -5.63 16.92
CA GLY A 293 0.12 -6.62 16.27
C GLY A 293 -0.57 -7.41 15.16
N CYS A 294 -1.01 -6.75 14.08
CA CYS A 294 -1.70 -7.44 12.99
C CYS A 294 -0.79 -7.99 11.88
N LYS A 295 0.50 -7.57 11.78
CA LYS A 295 1.38 -8.07 10.71
C LYS A 295 1.87 -9.47 11.03
N ARG A 296 1.89 -10.31 10.00
CA ARG A 296 2.24 -11.73 10.08
C ARG A 296 3.39 -12.04 9.14
N THR A 297 4.26 -12.94 9.56
CA THR A 297 5.23 -13.64 8.72
C THR A 297 4.80 -15.09 8.66
N ILE A 298 4.83 -15.66 7.47
CA ILE A 298 4.46 -17.05 7.19
C ILE A 298 5.68 -17.86 6.77
N HIS A 299 5.58 -19.18 6.93
CA HIS A 299 6.55 -20.15 6.46
C HIS A 299 5.81 -21.36 5.87
N ILE A 300 5.95 -21.56 4.56
CA ILE A 300 5.45 -22.75 3.87
C ILE A 300 6.45 -23.89 4.09
N LYS A 301 6.01 -24.98 4.71
CA LYS A 301 6.89 -26.11 5.08
C LYS A 301 6.91 -27.24 4.05
N GLU A 302 5.85 -27.37 3.26
CA GLU A 302 5.61 -28.52 2.39
C GLU A 302 5.07 -28.08 1.02
N GLY A 303 5.07 -29.00 0.06
CA GLY A 303 4.59 -28.75 -1.30
C GLY A 303 5.57 -27.95 -2.15
N LYS A 304 5.09 -27.47 -3.31
CA LYS A 304 5.91 -26.82 -4.34
C LYS A 304 6.71 -25.61 -3.82
N TYR A 305 6.12 -24.87 -2.88
CA TYR A 305 6.69 -23.65 -2.33
C TYR A 305 7.30 -23.83 -0.94
N ALA A 306 7.69 -25.06 -0.58
CA ALA A 306 8.39 -25.34 0.66
C ALA A 306 9.61 -24.41 0.85
N CYS A 307 9.87 -24.05 2.10
CA CYS A 307 10.89 -23.10 2.55
C CYS A 307 10.60 -21.62 2.23
N LEU A 308 9.48 -21.28 1.59
CA LEU A 308 9.10 -19.87 1.42
C LEU A 308 8.80 -19.25 2.79
N ARG A 309 9.60 -18.24 3.16
CA ARG A 309 9.34 -17.34 4.30
C ARG A 309 9.07 -15.94 3.78
N ALA A 310 7.88 -15.42 4.07
CA ALA A 310 7.41 -14.16 3.51
C ALA A 310 6.48 -13.42 4.48
N ASP A 311 6.23 -12.15 4.21
CA ASP A 311 5.12 -11.44 4.85
C ASP A 311 3.80 -12.11 4.42
N SER A 312 2.88 -12.30 5.36
CA SER A 312 1.57 -12.87 5.08
C SER A 312 0.76 -11.97 4.15
N PRO A 313 -0.03 -12.54 3.22
CA PRO A 313 -1.05 -11.78 2.51
C PRO A 313 -2.06 -11.20 3.52
N GLU A 314 -2.43 -9.94 3.31
CA GLU A 314 -3.50 -9.25 4.04
C GLU A 314 -4.86 -9.57 3.39
N PHE A 315 -5.98 -9.22 4.03
CA PHE A 315 -7.35 -9.43 3.52
C PHE A 315 -7.50 -9.04 2.04
N GLU A 316 -7.05 -7.85 1.68
CA GLU A 316 -7.09 -7.34 0.30
C GLU A 316 -6.34 -8.25 -0.67
N THR A 317 -5.18 -8.76 -0.25
CA THR A 317 -4.36 -9.67 -1.06
C THR A 317 -5.00 -11.06 -1.17
N LEU A 318 -5.55 -11.56 -0.07
CA LEU A 318 -6.29 -12.83 -0.03
C LEU A 318 -7.47 -12.82 -1.00
N CYS A 319 -8.21 -11.72 -1.05
CA CYS A 319 -9.31 -11.57 -2.00
C CYS A 319 -8.81 -11.39 -3.44
N MET A 320 -7.91 -10.43 -3.69
CA MET A 320 -7.54 -10.04 -5.05
C MET A 320 -6.67 -11.07 -5.76
N LEU A 321 -5.85 -11.85 -5.03
CA LEU A 321 -5.04 -12.96 -5.58
C LEU A 321 -5.65 -14.34 -5.30
N GLY A 322 -6.76 -14.40 -4.57
CA GLY A 322 -7.50 -15.62 -4.27
C GLY A 322 -8.86 -15.62 -4.97
N SER A 323 -9.91 -15.22 -4.25
CA SER A 323 -11.31 -15.30 -4.74
C SER A 323 -11.55 -14.54 -6.05
N ASN A 324 -10.89 -13.40 -6.28
CA ASN A 324 -11.02 -12.64 -7.52
C ASN A 324 -10.45 -13.38 -8.75
N LEU A 325 -9.53 -14.33 -8.53
CA LEU A 325 -8.92 -15.20 -9.55
C LEU A 325 -9.46 -16.64 -9.50
N LEU A 326 -10.39 -16.94 -8.59
CA LEU A 326 -10.82 -18.30 -8.23
C LEU A 326 -9.70 -19.21 -7.73
N ASN A 327 -8.62 -18.64 -7.19
CA ASN A 327 -7.47 -19.37 -6.64
C ASN A 327 -7.70 -19.70 -5.16
N ASP A 328 -7.92 -20.98 -4.83
CA ASP A 328 -8.05 -21.50 -3.45
C ASP A 328 -6.77 -22.16 -2.92
N ASP A 329 -5.65 -22.08 -3.66
CA ASP A 329 -4.34 -22.55 -3.20
C ASP A 329 -3.62 -21.45 -2.40
N LEU A 330 -3.64 -21.61 -1.07
CA LEU A 330 -2.99 -20.69 -0.14
C LEU A 330 -1.47 -20.59 -0.34
N SER A 331 -0.80 -21.67 -0.79
CA SER A 331 0.66 -21.67 -1.01
C SER A 331 1.01 -20.87 -2.27
N LEU A 332 0.25 -21.05 -3.35
CA LEU A 332 0.38 -20.23 -4.55
C LEU A 332 0.05 -18.76 -4.25
N LEU A 333 -1.00 -18.49 -3.49
CA LEU A 333 -1.37 -17.12 -3.09
C LEU A 333 -0.24 -16.45 -2.29
N ALA A 334 0.34 -17.17 -1.32
CA ALA A 334 1.51 -16.71 -0.58
C ALA A 334 2.72 -16.43 -1.49
N LYS A 335 2.97 -17.26 -2.50
CA LYS A 335 4.02 -17.03 -3.51
C LYS A 335 3.76 -15.76 -4.34
N LEU A 336 2.53 -15.55 -4.83
CA LEU A 336 2.18 -14.36 -5.60
C LEU A 336 2.33 -13.08 -4.76
N ASN A 337 1.93 -13.12 -3.49
CA ASN A 337 2.13 -12.03 -2.55
C ASN A 337 3.63 -11.76 -2.29
N ASP A 338 4.45 -12.80 -2.10
CA ASP A 338 5.90 -12.64 -1.96
C ASP A 338 6.54 -11.98 -3.19
N LEU A 339 6.15 -12.40 -4.40
CA LEU A 339 6.62 -11.77 -5.63
C LEU A 339 6.22 -10.30 -5.72
N CYS A 340 4.99 -9.95 -5.37
CA CYS A 340 4.56 -8.54 -5.33
C CYS A 340 5.41 -7.73 -4.34
N ASN A 341 5.74 -8.28 -3.18
CA ASN A 341 6.59 -7.59 -2.20
C ASN A 341 8.05 -7.45 -2.68
N ARG A 342 8.61 -8.50 -3.29
CA ARG A 342 9.97 -8.50 -3.87
C ARG A 342 10.13 -7.52 -5.01
N PHE A 343 9.18 -7.54 -5.95
CA PHE A 343 9.19 -6.64 -7.10
C PHE A 343 8.74 -5.22 -6.76
N GLY A 344 8.07 -5.04 -5.63
CA GLY A 344 7.50 -3.76 -5.20
C GLY A 344 6.27 -3.40 -6.03
N MET A 345 5.20 -4.19 -5.94
CA MET A 345 3.93 -3.99 -6.64
C MET A 345 2.73 -4.04 -5.70
N ASP A 346 1.67 -3.33 -6.05
CA ASP A 346 0.39 -3.35 -5.35
C ASP A 346 -0.35 -4.68 -5.62
N THR A 347 -0.56 -5.48 -4.58
CA THR A 347 -1.24 -6.78 -4.71
C THR A 347 -2.70 -6.64 -5.15
N ILE A 348 -3.36 -5.51 -4.84
CA ILE A 348 -4.75 -5.26 -5.27
C ILE A 348 -4.77 -5.08 -6.78
N SER A 349 -3.95 -4.16 -7.29
CA SER A 349 -3.92 -3.83 -8.71
C SER A 349 -3.35 -4.98 -9.54
N VAL A 350 -2.34 -5.72 -9.03
CA VAL A 350 -1.88 -6.96 -9.67
C VAL A 350 -3.02 -7.97 -9.78
N GLY A 351 -3.77 -8.23 -8.70
CA GLY A 351 -4.90 -9.18 -8.73
C GLY A 351 -6.00 -8.78 -9.71
N ALA A 352 -6.31 -7.49 -9.81
CA ALA A 352 -7.28 -6.98 -10.79
C ALA A 352 -6.76 -7.09 -12.23
N VAL A 353 -5.49 -6.77 -12.49
CA VAL A 353 -4.87 -6.87 -13.82
C VAL A 353 -4.77 -8.33 -14.29
N LEU A 354 -4.44 -9.26 -13.38
CA LEU A 354 -4.46 -10.69 -13.68
C LEU A 354 -5.87 -11.17 -14.03
N ALA A 355 -6.88 -10.76 -13.25
CA ALA A 355 -8.27 -11.14 -13.49
C ALA A 355 -8.79 -10.59 -14.83
N PHE A 356 -8.46 -9.34 -15.14
CA PHE A 356 -8.76 -8.71 -16.43
C PHE A 356 -8.12 -9.48 -17.59
N ALA A 357 -6.84 -9.88 -17.47
CA ALA A 357 -6.15 -10.63 -18.52
C ALA A 357 -6.76 -12.01 -18.73
N ILE A 358 -7.11 -12.73 -17.66
CA ILE A 358 -7.78 -14.04 -17.75
C ILE A 358 -9.16 -13.88 -18.41
N GLU A 359 -9.94 -12.87 -18.04
CA GLU A 359 -11.24 -12.62 -18.66
C GLU A 359 -11.13 -12.22 -20.14
N ALA A 360 -10.15 -11.40 -20.51
CA ALA A 360 -9.86 -11.08 -21.90
C ALA A 360 -9.48 -12.34 -22.70
N TYR A 361 -8.74 -13.26 -22.09
CA TYR A 361 -8.38 -14.55 -22.70
C TYR A 361 -9.59 -15.48 -22.85
N GLU A 362 -10.41 -15.63 -21.79
CA GLU A 362 -11.67 -16.38 -21.81
C GLU A 362 -12.62 -15.89 -22.91
N ARG A 363 -12.62 -14.58 -23.19
CA ARG A 363 -13.42 -13.94 -24.25
C ARG A 363 -12.79 -14.00 -25.64
N GLY A 364 -11.60 -14.59 -25.81
CA GLY A 364 -10.88 -14.63 -27.09
C GLY A 364 -10.39 -13.25 -27.58
N ILE A 365 -10.25 -12.29 -26.67
CA ILE A 365 -9.73 -10.94 -26.97
C ILE A 365 -8.20 -10.97 -27.05
N ILE A 366 -7.57 -11.70 -26.13
CA ILE A 366 -6.16 -12.06 -26.22
C ILE A 366 -6.08 -13.59 -26.35
N THR A 367 -5.04 -14.07 -27.04
CA THR A 367 -4.85 -15.47 -27.41
C THR A 367 -3.55 -16.02 -26.83
N LYS A 368 -3.32 -17.33 -26.99
CA LYS A 368 -2.08 -17.99 -26.52
C LYS A 368 -0.86 -17.40 -27.21
N GLU A 369 -1.02 -16.99 -28.46
CA GLU A 369 -0.02 -16.34 -29.29
C GLU A 369 0.38 -14.99 -28.69
N ASP A 370 -0.58 -14.22 -28.16
CA ASP A 370 -0.32 -12.92 -27.51
C ASP A 370 0.33 -13.08 -26.13
N THR A 371 -0.09 -14.09 -25.37
CA THR A 371 0.32 -14.29 -23.97
C THR A 371 1.58 -15.15 -23.82
N GLY A 372 1.88 -16.00 -24.81
CA GLY A 372 2.88 -17.06 -24.74
C GLY A 372 2.59 -18.15 -23.69
N MET A 373 1.35 -18.23 -23.18
CA MET A 373 0.89 -19.19 -22.17
C MET A 373 -0.63 -19.25 -22.06
N GLU A 374 -1.18 -20.38 -21.63
CA GLU A 374 -2.63 -20.45 -21.33
C GLU A 374 -2.97 -19.60 -20.10
N LEU A 375 -4.02 -18.77 -20.18
CA LEU A 375 -4.57 -18.08 -19.02
C LEU A 375 -5.91 -18.71 -18.65
N ALA A 376 -6.06 -19.07 -17.37
CA ALA A 376 -7.27 -19.71 -16.87
C ALA A 376 -7.58 -19.24 -15.46
N TRP A 377 -8.86 -19.25 -15.10
CA TRP A 377 -9.30 -19.08 -13.72
C TRP A 377 -8.83 -20.26 -12.86
N GLY A 378 -8.56 -20.01 -11.58
CA GLY A 378 -8.12 -21.03 -10.65
C GLY A 378 -6.63 -21.00 -10.33
N PRO A 379 -6.18 -21.95 -9.48
CA PRO A 379 -4.77 -22.08 -9.13
C PRO A 379 -3.96 -22.53 -10.36
N THR A 380 -3.10 -21.65 -10.88
CA THR A 380 -2.20 -21.95 -12.00
C THR A 380 -0.87 -21.24 -11.87
N GLU A 381 0.19 -21.92 -12.28
CA GLU A 381 1.57 -21.42 -12.26
C GLU A 381 1.81 -20.29 -13.27
N ASN A 382 0.97 -20.19 -14.30
CA ASN A 382 1.04 -19.09 -15.25
C ASN A 382 0.77 -17.73 -14.60
N LEU A 383 0.08 -17.68 -13.45
CA LEU A 383 -0.06 -16.45 -12.67
C LEU A 383 1.31 -15.94 -12.18
N VAL A 384 2.19 -16.84 -11.73
CA VAL A 384 3.54 -16.50 -11.27
C VAL A 384 4.34 -15.89 -12.41
N LYS A 385 4.34 -16.55 -13.58
CA LYS A 385 5.02 -16.07 -14.79
C LYS A 385 4.49 -14.70 -15.24
N LEU A 386 3.18 -14.51 -15.24
CA LEU A 386 2.58 -13.24 -15.66
C LEU A 386 2.93 -12.08 -14.72
N VAL A 387 2.98 -12.32 -13.40
CA VAL A 387 3.47 -11.33 -12.42
C VAL A 387 4.92 -10.92 -12.70
N GLU A 388 5.78 -11.88 -13.04
CA GLU A 388 7.19 -11.59 -13.40
C GLU A 388 7.30 -10.76 -14.68
N LEU A 389 6.52 -11.11 -15.73
CA LEU A 389 6.48 -10.35 -16.98
C LEU A 389 6.00 -8.90 -16.76
N ILE A 390 4.98 -8.71 -15.92
CA ILE A 390 4.50 -7.38 -15.53
C ILE A 390 5.60 -6.58 -14.85
N ALA A 391 6.26 -7.16 -13.84
CA ALA A 391 7.30 -6.49 -13.07
C ALA A 391 8.48 -6.05 -13.95
N LYS A 392 8.79 -6.83 -14.99
CA LYS A 392 9.89 -6.58 -15.93
C LYS A 392 9.48 -5.76 -17.16
N ARG A 393 8.17 -5.55 -17.37
CA ARG A 393 7.57 -4.99 -18.60
C ARG A 393 7.98 -5.76 -19.86
N GLU A 394 7.80 -7.08 -19.84
CA GLU A 394 8.16 -7.97 -20.95
C GLU A 394 6.91 -8.53 -21.64
N GLY A 395 6.85 -8.44 -22.98
CA GLY A 395 5.72 -8.92 -23.78
C GLY A 395 4.39 -8.28 -23.34
N LEU A 396 3.36 -9.10 -23.12
CA LEU A 396 2.07 -8.66 -22.56
C LEU A 396 2.21 -7.93 -21.21
N GLY A 397 3.28 -8.21 -20.46
CA GLY A 397 3.58 -7.54 -19.20
C GLY A 397 3.76 -6.03 -19.32
N ASP A 398 4.27 -5.50 -20.45
CA ASP A 398 4.39 -4.03 -20.62
C ASP A 398 3.02 -3.35 -20.69
N LEU A 399 2.07 -3.98 -21.39
CA LEU A 399 0.71 -3.48 -21.50
C LEU A 399 0.02 -3.51 -20.14
N LEU A 400 0.06 -4.67 -19.48
CA LEU A 400 -0.58 -4.89 -18.19
C LEU A 400 0.02 -4.01 -17.09
N ALA A 401 1.31 -3.72 -17.13
CA ALA A 401 2.00 -2.80 -16.22
C ALA A 401 1.44 -1.36 -16.21
N LYS A 402 0.57 -0.99 -17.15
CA LYS A 402 -0.09 0.32 -17.21
C LYS A 402 -1.42 0.36 -16.43
N GLY A 403 -1.90 -0.78 -15.93
CA GLY A 403 -3.17 -0.93 -15.21
C GLY A 403 -4.35 -1.26 -16.13
N VAL A 404 -5.48 -1.68 -15.56
CA VAL A 404 -6.63 -2.19 -16.32
C VAL A 404 -7.25 -1.13 -17.23
N ARG A 405 -7.23 0.14 -16.83
CA ARG A 405 -7.79 1.24 -17.64
C ARG A 405 -7.05 1.39 -18.96
N GLU A 406 -5.72 1.46 -18.92
CA GLU A 406 -4.91 1.67 -20.11
C GLU A 406 -4.79 0.38 -20.94
N ALA A 407 -4.75 -0.78 -20.28
CA ALA A 407 -4.80 -2.07 -20.95
C ALA A 407 -6.11 -2.25 -21.73
N ALA A 408 -7.26 -1.93 -21.13
CA ALA A 408 -8.56 -2.02 -21.78
C ALA A 408 -8.68 -1.10 -23.00
N LYS A 409 -8.30 0.18 -22.85
CA LYS A 409 -8.28 1.14 -23.96
C LYS A 409 -7.39 0.70 -25.12
N HIS A 410 -6.25 0.07 -24.81
CA HIS A 410 -5.33 -0.40 -25.85
C HIS A 410 -5.88 -1.61 -26.60
N LEU A 411 -6.44 -2.58 -25.88
CA LEU A 411 -7.03 -3.78 -26.49
C LEU A 411 -8.30 -3.45 -27.30
N ASN A 412 -9.03 -2.40 -26.90
CA ASN A 412 -10.11 -1.77 -27.67
C ASN A 412 -11.07 -2.76 -28.36
N ARG A 413 -11.68 -3.65 -27.57
CA ARG A 413 -12.64 -4.68 -28.05
C ARG A 413 -13.75 -4.90 -27.02
N GLY A 414 -14.29 -3.80 -26.49
CA GLY A 414 -15.26 -3.81 -25.39
C GLY A 414 -14.63 -4.20 -24.05
N CYS A 415 -13.31 -4.01 -23.91
CA CYS A 415 -12.56 -4.35 -22.70
C CYS A 415 -12.93 -3.45 -21.52
N GLU A 416 -13.37 -2.24 -21.80
CA GLU A 416 -13.78 -1.25 -20.81
C GLU A 416 -14.93 -1.77 -19.92
N GLU A 417 -15.80 -2.62 -20.45
CA GLU A 417 -16.95 -3.20 -19.72
C GLU A 417 -16.55 -4.12 -18.57
N PHE A 418 -15.36 -4.72 -18.61
CA PHE A 418 -14.84 -5.60 -17.56
C PHE A 418 -13.52 -5.10 -16.94
N ALA A 419 -13.12 -3.86 -17.25
CA ALA A 419 -12.01 -3.18 -16.60
C ALA A 419 -12.47 -2.53 -15.29
N VAL A 420 -12.45 -3.29 -14.18
CA VAL A 420 -13.03 -2.86 -12.91
C VAL A 420 -12.15 -1.82 -12.18
N HIS A 421 -12.37 -0.54 -12.49
CA HIS A 421 -11.63 0.58 -11.90
C HIS A 421 -12.52 1.79 -11.60
N VAL A 422 -12.04 2.70 -10.74
CA VAL A 422 -12.61 4.06 -10.62
C VAL A 422 -11.49 5.09 -10.76
N LYS A 423 -11.69 6.05 -11.68
CA LYS A 423 -10.68 7.04 -12.09
C LYS A 423 -9.35 6.43 -12.54
N GLY A 424 -9.36 5.17 -12.99
CA GLY A 424 -8.18 4.40 -13.43
C GLY A 424 -7.46 3.62 -12.35
N LEU A 425 -7.83 3.75 -11.07
CA LEU A 425 -7.31 2.89 -10.01
C LEU A 425 -8.25 1.68 -9.86
N GLU A 426 -7.68 0.48 -9.89
CA GLU A 426 -8.38 -0.79 -9.75
C GLU A 426 -9.20 -0.81 -8.44
N VAL A 427 -10.40 -1.39 -8.48
CA VAL A 427 -11.25 -1.48 -7.29
C VAL A 427 -10.63 -2.44 -6.26
N ALA A 428 -10.78 -2.12 -4.97
CA ALA A 428 -10.28 -2.95 -3.87
C ALA A 428 -11.21 -4.14 -3.55
N ALA A 429 -10.84 -4.97 -2.58
CA ALA A 429 -11.50 -6.21 -2.21
C ALA A 429 -12.89 -6.08 -1.53
N HIS A 430 -13.57 -4.97 -1.75
CA HIS A 430 -14.92 -4.73 -1.25
C HIS A 430 -15.90 -4.56 -2.41
N ASN A 431 -16.89 -5.43 -2.49
CA ASN A 431 -17.89 -5.44 -3.57
C ASN A 431 -18.91 -4.31 -3.36
N PRO A 432 -18.95 -3.29 -4.23
CA PRO A 432 -19.84 -2.14 -4.03
C PRO A 432 -21.32 -2.51 -4.11
N ARG A 433 -21.68 -3.67 -4.70
CA ARG A 433 -23.06 -4.19 -4.71
C ARG A 433 -23.56 -4.62 -3.33
N ALA A 434 -22.66 -4.88 -2.38
CA ALA A 434 -23.03 -5.28 -1.02
C ALA A 434 -23.30 -4.10 -0.08
N PHE A 435 -22.77 -2.90 -0.41
CA PHE A 435 -22.89 -1.70 0.41
C PHE A 435 -22.95 -0.44 -0.45
N PHE A 436 -24.08 0.26 -0.47
CA PHE A 436 -24.21 1.53 -1.21
C PHE A 436 -23.20 2.60 -0.77
N GLY A 437 -22.86 2.64 0.53
CA GLY A 437 -21.81 3.53 1.03
C GLY A 437 -20.44 3.26 0.38
N HIS A 438 -20.12 2.01 0.07
CA HIS A 438 -18.91 1.67 -0.68
C HIS A 438 -18.96 2.13 -2.13
N ALA A 439 -20.09 1.92 -2.81
CA ALA A 439 -20.25 2.40 -4.18
C ALA A 439 -20.05 3.92 -4.27
N LEU A 440 -20.68 4.68 -3.37
CA LEU A 440 -20.53 6.12 -3.29
C LEU A 440 -19.09 6.53 -2.97
N SER A 441 -18.46 5.88 -1.98
CA SER A 441 -17.07 6.17 -1.63
C SER A 441 -16.12 5.90 -2.78
N TYR A 442 -16.24 4.79 -3.51
CA TYR A 442 -15.39 4.56 -4.68
C TYR A 442 -15.59 5.63 -5.74
N ALA A 443 -16.84 6.02 -6.03
CA ALA A 443 -17.14 7.07 -7.00
C ALA A 443 -16.50 8.41 -6.62
N THR A 444 -16.55 8.80 -5.35
CA THR A 444 -16.10 10.13 -4.89
C THR A 444 -14.65 10.18 -4.41
N MET A 445 -14.02 9.05 -4.09
CA MET A 445 -12.67 8.98 -3.54
C MET A 445 -11.64 9.75 -4.39
N ASN A 446 -10.84 10.59 -3.72
CA ASN A 446 -9.90 11.51 -4.36
C ASN A 446 -8.76 10.81 -5.12
N ARG A 447 -8.46 9.55 -4.76
CA ARG A 447 -7.40 8.73 -5.40
C ARG A 447 -7.91 7.56 -6.25
N GLY A 448 -9.20 7.53 -6.59
CA GLY A 448 -9.81 6.44 -7.37
C GLY A 448 -10.35 5.29 -6.50
N GLY A 449 -10.51 4.09 -7.08
CA GLY A 449 -11.19 2.92 -6.48
C GLY A 449 -10.55 2.35 -5.22
N CYS A 450 -10.62 3.05 -4.08
CA CYS A 450 -9.97 2.68 -2.83
C CYS A 450 -10.94 2.60 -1.63
N HIS A 451 -10.68 1.67 -0.69
CA HIS A 451 -11.58 1.35 0.42
C HIS A 451 -11.25 2.04 1.76
N LEU A 452 -10.13 2.78 1.85
CA LEU A 452 -9.62 3.28 3.15
C LEU A 452 -10.48 4.38 3.80
N ALA A 453 -11.60 4.81 3.21
CA ALA A 453 -12.60 5.62 3.91
C ALA A 453 -13.53 4.78 4.80
N TRP A 454 -13.50 3.44 4.71
CA TRP A 454 -14.31 2.50 5.50
C TRP A 454 -15.82 2.82 5.59
N PRO A 455 -16.47 3.23 4.50
CA PRO A 455 -17.86 3.72 4.53
C PRO A 455 -18.90 2.63 4.88
N HIS A 456 -18.50 1.36 4.90
CA HIS A 456 -19.34 0.21 5.26
C HIS A 456 -19.37 -0.10 6.75
N ASN A 457 -18.49 0.53 7.55
CA ASN A 457 -18.44 0.31 8.99
C ASN A 457 -19.77 0.70 9.68
N PRO A 458 -20.36 1.88 9.41
CA PRO A 458 -21.66 2.25 9.98
C PRO A 458 -22.76 1.22 9.68
N ASP A 459 -22.80 0.70 8.46
CA ASP A 459 -23.80 -0.29 8.01
C ASP A 459 -23.60 -1.68 8.64
N ARG A 460 -22.43 -1.90 9.24
CA ARG A 460 -22.09 -3.09 10.02
C ARG A 460 -22.22 -2.87 11.53
N GLY A 461 -22.84 -1.77 11.95
CA GLY A 461 -23.05 -1.43 13.35
C GLY A 461 -21.82 -0.86 14.05
N ARG A 462 -20.77 -0.49 13.32
CA ARG A 462 -19.64 0.27 13.89
C ARG A 462 -19.95 1.75 13.85
N LEU A 463 -20.51 2.23 14.96
CA LEU A 463 -20.94 3.61 15.15
C LEU A 463 -19.74 4.52 15.43
N VAL A 464 -19.86 5.79 15.07
CA VAL A 464 -18.89 6.86 15.36
C VAL A 464 -19.66 8.09 15.86
N PRO A 465 -20.11 8.08 17.12
CA PRO A 465 -20.95 9.15 17.67
C PRO A 465 -20.33 10.55 17.56
N GLU A 466 -19.00 10.64 17.59
CA GLU A 466 -18.22 11.88 17.52
C GLU A 466 -18.44 12.65 16.20
N ILE A 467 -18.84 11.96 15.13
CA ILE A 467 -19.18 12.57 13.83
C ILE A 467 -20.67 12.38 13.48
N GLY A 468 -21.52 12.10 14.47
CA GLY A 468 -22.97 11.98 14.30
C GLY A 468 -23.47 10.64 13.77
N ILE A 469 -22.61 9.61 13.67
CA ILE A 469 -23.02 8.26 13.26
C ILE A 469 -23.41 7.47 14.52
N THR A 470 -24.66 7.60 14.94
CA THR A 470 -25.18 7.02 16.20
C THR A 470 -26.10 5.82 16.00
N MET A 471 -26.46 5.49 14.76
CA MET A 471 -27.30 4.35 14.43
C MET A 471 -26.73 3.55 13.25
N GLN A 472 -26.99 2.24 13.24
CA GLN A 472 -26.63 1.38 12.13
C GLN A 472 -27.47 1.73 10.90
N GLY A 473 -26.81 1.88 9.75
CA GLY A 473 -27.48 2.10 8.47
C GLY A 473 -27.89 0.78 7.80
N ASP A 474 -28.81 0.87 6.83
CA ASP A 474 -29.13 -0.23 5.92
C ASP A 474 -28.17 -0.23 4.73
N ARG A 475 -27.40 -1.32 4.56
CA ARG A 475 -26.41 -1.46 3.48
C ARG A 475 -26.99 -1.36 2.07
N PHE A 476 -28.29 -1.65 1.90
CA PHE A 476 -28.98 -1.64 0.61
C PHE A 476 -29.71 -0.32 0.29
N GLN A 477 -29.65 0.67 1.18
CA GLN A 477 -30.25 1.97 0.95
C GLN A 477 -29.22 2.98 0.46
N SER A 478 -29.56 3.75 -0.57
CA SER A 478 -28.75 4.89 -1.04
C SER A 478 -28.97 6.15 -0.21
N LYS A 479 -30.17 6.32 0.36
CA LYS A 479 -30.54 7.50 1.14
C LYS A 479 -29.69 7.59 2.41
N GLY A 480 -29.17 8.78 2.71
CA GLY A 480 -28.38 9.05 3.91
C GLY A 480 -26.89 8.66 3.83
N LYS A 481 -26.43 7.96 2.77
CA LYS A 481 -25.03 7.52 2.67
C LYS A 481 -24.02 8.64 2.45
N ALA A 482 -24.46 9.82 2.03
CA ALA A 482 -23.57 10.97 1.90
C ALA A 482 -22.88 11.34 3.22
N ILE A 483 -23.58 11.20 4.37
CA ILE A 483 -23.00 11.55 5.68
C ILE A 483 -21.92 10.57 6.12
N THR A 484 -21.98 9.30 5.69
CA THR A 484 -20.99 8.28 6.04
C THR A 484 -19.76 8.31 5.14
N VAL A 485 -19.84 9.00 4.00
CA VAL A 485 -18.76 9.13 3.01
C VAL A 485 -18.07 10.49 3.07
N LYS A 486 -18.79 11.55 3.47
CA LYS A 486 -18.23 12.88 3.72
C LYS A 486 -17.24 12.84 4.87
#